data_AF-A0A819QX20-F1
#
_entry.id   AF-A0A819QX20-F1
#
_cell.length_a   1.000
_cell.length_b   1.000
_cell.length_c   1.000
_cell.angle_alpha   90.00
_cell.angle_beta   90.00
_cell.angle_gamma   90.00
#
_symmetry.space_group_name_H-M   'P 1'
#
loop_
_entity.id
_entity.type
_entity.pdbx_description
1 polymer ?
#
loop_
_entity_poly.entity_id
_entity_poly.type
_entity_poly.pdbx_seq_one_letter_code
_entity_poly.pdbx_strand_id
1 'polypeptide(L)'
;MIYTLSKKIYYGAETTKSLKSFRIDKIPLPVIKALALFRQACAMVNSQFGLDQHISNAIVQVCNEILKEGLNDQFPLSAFQPGSGIHANMNINEIIANRAMEIVDGME
;
A
#
# COMPACT_ATOMS: atom_id res chain seq x y z
N MET A 1 -9.10 10.83 30.36
CA MET A 1 -7.93 10.70 29.47
C MET A 1 -8.30 9.68 28.40
N ILE A 2 -8.71 10.13 27.22
CA ILE A 2 -9.17 9.26 26.14
C ILE A 2 -7.90 8.75 25.45
N TYR A 3 -7.56 7.48 25.62
CA TYR A 3 -6.50 6.85 24.84
C TYR A 3 -7.02 6.71 23.41
N THR A 4 -6.67 7.65 22.53
CA THR A 4 -6.79 7.43 21.09
C THR A 4 -5.79 6.34 20.75
N LEU A 5 -6.26 5.11 20.50
CA LEU A 5 -5.44 4.07 19.90
C LEU A 5 -4.86 4.67 18.60
N SER A 6 -3.54 4.87 18.57
CA SER A 6 -2.86 5.39 17.39
C SER A 6 -3.17 4.47 16.22
N LYS A 7 -3.86 4.98 15.20
CA LYS A 7 -4.13 4.21 13.99
C LYS A 7 -2.79 3.75 13.40
N LYS A 8 -2.68 2.47 13.07
CA LYS A 8 -1.43 1.89 12.56
C LYS A 8 -1.11 2.50 11.19
N ILE A 9 0.16 2.88 11.00
CA ILE A 9 0.66 3.44 9.75
C ILE A 9 1.42 2.34 9.02
N TYR A 10 0.99 2.04 7.79
CA TYR A 10 1.54 0.98 6.97
C TYR A 10 2.56 1.47 5.94
N TYR A 11 2.59 2.77 5.62
CA TYR A 11 3.58 3.31 4.69
C TYR A 11 4.93 3.54 5.38
N GLY A 12 6.01 3.44 4.61
CA GLY A 12 7.38 3.36 5.12
C GLY A 12 8.18 4.65 4.97
N ALA A 13 9.50 4.48 4.94
CA ALA A 13 10.46 5.57 4.96
C ALA A 13 10.41 6.43 3.68
N GLU A 14 10.21 5.84 2.50
CA GLU A 14 10.17 6.58 1.24
C GLU A 14 8.91 7.43 1.14
N THR A 15 7.76 6.90 1.56
CA THR A 15 6.53 7.68 1.69
C THR A 15 6.71 8.83 2.67
N THR A 16 7.30 8.55 3.84
CA THR A 16 7.53 9.56 4.90
C THR A 16 8.43 10.69 4.43
N LYS A 17 9.46 10.38 3.63
CA LYS A 17 10.34 11.37 3.01
C LYS A 17 9.58 12.25 2.01
N SER A 18 8.77 11.64 1.14
CA SER A 18 8.00 12.35 0.12
C SER A 18 6.92 13.27 0.70
N LEU A 19 6.31 12.90 1.83
CA LEU A 19 5.32 13.73 2.54
C LEU A 19 5.85 15.09 3.01
N LYS A 20 7.15 15.21 3.23
CA LYS A 20 7.77 16.48 3.60
C LYS A 20 7.85 17.44 2.41
N SER A 21 7.87 16.93 1.19
CA SER A 21 8.14 17.68 -0.03
C SER A 21 6.88 18.10 -0.79
N PHE A 22 5.79 17.32 -0.74
CA PHE A 22 4.60 17.57 -1.56
C PHE A 22 3.31 17.46 -0.72
N ARG A 23 2.55 18.56 -0.58
CA ARG A 23 1.38 18.65 0.32
C ARG A 23 0.09 19.17 -0.33
N ILE A 24 0.10 19.35 -1.65
CA ILE A 24 -1.06 19.88 -2.39
C ILE A 24 -1.82 18.70 -3.00
N ASP A 25 -3.10 18.54 -2.69
CA ASP A 25 -4.03 17.54 -3.24
C ASP A 25 -3.59 16.07 -3.24
N LYS A 26 -4.41 15.19 -2.68
CA LYS A 26 -4.11 13.75 -2.61
C LYS A 26 -4.21 13.07 -3.96
N ILE A 27 -3.44 12.00 -4.14
CA ILE A 27 -3.64 11.07 -5.27
C ILE A 27 -5.10 10.58 -5.25
N PRO A 28 -5.84 10.65 -6.37
CA PRO A 28 -7.20 10.13 -6.43
C PRO A 28 -7.28 8.63 -6.12
N LEU A 29 -8.27 8.22 -5.32
CA LEU A 29 -8.48 6.81 -4.98
C LEU A 29 -8.56 5.87 -6.19
N PRO A 30 -9.16 6.23 -7.35
CA PRO A 30 -9.13 5.37 -8.53
C PRO A 30 -7.71 5.03 -9.01
N VAL A 31 -6.76 5.95 -8.89
CA VAL A 31 -5.34 5.69 -9.24
C VAL A 31 -4.72 4.70 -8.26
N ILE A 32 -4.99 4.86 -6.96
CA ILE A 32 -4.55 3.91 -5.93
C ILE A 32 -5.13 2.51 -6.18
N LYS A 33 -6.43 2.42 -6.49
CA LYS A 33 -7.09 1.15 -6.82
C LYS A 33 -6.50 0.50 -8.07
N ALA A 34 -6.19 1.28 -9.11
CA ALA A 34 -5.51 0.77 -10.31
C ALA A 34 -4.11 0.21 -9.99
N LEU A 35 -3.34 0.92 -9.16
CA LEU A 35 -2.05 0.42 -8.68
C LEU A 35 -2.21 -0.88 -7.87
N ALA A 36 -3.23 -0.98 -7.02
CA ALA A 36 -3.50 -2.19 -6.25
C ALA A 36 -3.83 -3.39 -7.14
N LEU A 37 -4.70 -3.21 -8.15
CA LEU A 37 -5.01 -4.24 -9.15
C LEU A 37 -3.76 -4.72 -9.89
N PHE A 38 -2.87 -3.80 -10.26
CA PHE A 38 -1.62 -4.15 -10.91
C PHE A 38 -0.75 -5.03 -10.02
N ARG A 39 -0.62 -4.71 -8.72
CA ARG A 39 0.16 -5.53 -7.77
C ARG A 39 -0.47 -6.89 -7.55
N GLN A 40 -1.79 -6.95 -7.47
CA GLN A 40 -2.54 -8.20 -7.35
C GLN A 40 -2.23 -9.13 -8.54
N ALA A 41 -2.32 -8.61 -9.76
CA ALA A 41 -2.00 -9.38 -10.97
C ALA A 41 -0.52 -9.84 -10.97
N CYS A 42 0.42 -8.95 -10.63
CA CYS A 42 1.83 -9.32 -10.53
C CYS A 42 2.08 -10.43 -9.50
N ALA A 43 1.47 -10.37 -8.31
CA ALA A 43 1.63 -11.40 -7.29
C ALA A 43 1.10 -12.77 -7.78
N MET A 44 -0.08 -12.78 -8.40
CA MET A 44 -0.68 -14.00 -8.96
C MET A 44 0.19 -14.64 -10.04
N VAL A 45 0.74 -13.83 -10.96
CA VAL A 45 1.64 -14.32 -12.01
C VAL A 45 2.96 -14.78 -11.40
N ASN A 46 3.58 -13.99 -10.53
CA ASN A 46 4.87 -14.33 -9.91
C ASN A 46 4.79 -15.62 -9.08
N SER A 47 3.63 -15.95 -8.51
CA SER A 47 3.38 -17.23 -7.82
C SER A 47 3.64 -18.43 -8.73
N GLN A 48 3.36 -18.30 -10.02
CA GLN A 48 3.59 -19.36 -11.02
C GLN A 48 5.06 -19.49 -11.42
N PHE A 49 5.88 -18.47 -11.10
CA PHE A 49 7.31 -18.40 -11.43
C PHE A 49 8.22 -18.47 -10.18
N GLY A 50 7.68 -18.88 -9.03
CA GLY A 50 8.47 -19.18 -7.83
C GLY A 50 8.33 -18.23 -6.64
N LEU A 51 7.39 -17.27 -6.69
CA LEU A 51 6.98 -16.57 -5.46
C LEU A 51 6.22 -17.53 -4.55
N ASP A 52 6.54 -17.52 -3.25
CA ASP A 52 5.84 -18.33 -2.26
C ASP A 52 4.32 -18.07 -2.26
N GLN A 53 3.53 -19.15 -2.23
CA GLN A 53 2.08 -19.05 -2.36
C GLN A 53 1.43 -18.34 -1.17
N HIS A 54 1.97 -18.49 0.05
CA HIS A 54 1.45 -17.79 1.23
C HIS A 54 1.70 -16.29 1.13
N ILE A 55 2.89 -15.89 0.67
CA ILE A 55 3.22 -14.48 0.41
C ILE A 55 2.32 -13.92 -0.69
N SER A 56 2.16 -14.65 -1.80
CA SER A 56 1.27 -14.25 -2.91
C SER A 56 -0.17 -14.05 -2.43
N ASN A 57 -0.71 -14.99 -1.66
CA ASN A 57 -2.06 -14.92 -1.10
C ASN A 57 -2.23 -13.71 -0.16
N ALA A 58 -1.24 -13.45 0.69
CA ALA A 58 -1.25 -12.29 1.58
C ALA A 58 -1.27 -10.98 0.77
N ILE A 59 -0.41 -10.85 -0.25
CA ILE A 59 -0.42 -9.67 -1.14
C ILE A 59 -1.78 -9.49 -1.82
N VAL A 60 -2.37 -10.57 -2.35
CA VAL A 60 -3.69 -10.55 -2.99
C VAL A 60 -4.77 -10.12 -2.00
N GLN A 61 -4.72 -10.61 -0.76
CA GLN A 61 -5.63 -10.20 0.32
C GLN A 61 -5.53 -8.70 0.60
N VAL A 62 -4.32 -8.16 0.79
CA VAL A 62 -4.14 -6.72 1.04
C VAL A 62 -4.62 -5.89 -0.15
N CYS A 63 -4.34 -6.31 -1.38
CA CYS A 63 -4.86 -5.62 -2.56
C CYS A 63 -6.40 -5.57 -2.55
N ASN A 64 -7.06 -6.65 -2.14
CA ASN A 64 -8.52 -6.66 -1.97
C ASN A 64 -9.00 -5.73 -0.83
N GLU A 65 -8.26 -5.62 0.27
CA GLU A 65 -8.55 -4.64 1.35
C GLU A 65 -8.49 -3.20 0.82
N ILE A 66 -7.49 -2.87 0.00
CA ILE A 66 -7.37 -1.55 -0.66
C ILE A 66 -8.55 -1.29 -1.61
N LEU A 67 -8.91 -2.28 -2.43
CA LEU A 67 -10.01 -2.15 -3.40
C LEU A 67 -11.37 -1.95 -2.72
N LYS A 68 -11.57 -2.57 -1.55
CA LYS A 68 -12.74 -2.42 -0.68
C LYS A 68 -12.67 -1.20 0.24
N GLU A 69 -11.71 -0.30 0.03
CA GLU A 69 -11.57 0.98 0.74
C GLU A 69 -11.15 0.86 2.22
N GLY A 70 -10.63 -0.29 2.64
CA GLY A 70 -10.20 -0.53 4.03
C GLY A 70 -8.96 0.26 4.47
N LEU A 71 -8.15 0.75 3.53
CA LEU A 71 -6.84 1.37 3.79
C LEU A 71 -6.70 2.79 3.19
N ASN A 72 -7.81 3.46 2.86
CA ASN A 72 -7.79 4.75 2.15
C ASN A 72 -6.95 5.86 2.82
N ASP A 73 -6.82 5.83 4.15
CA ASP A 73 -6.04 6.80 4.91
C ASP A 73 -4.53 6.56 4.85
N GLN A 74 -4.10 5.41 4.33
CA GLN A 74 -2.69 5.04 4.20
C GLN A 74 -2.03 5.64 2.95
N PHE A 75 -2.78 6.38 2.13
CA PHE A 75 -2.29 7.01 0.90
C PHE A 75 -2.27 8.55 1.03
N PRO A 76 -1.39 9.12 1.87
CA PRO A 76 -1.37 10.56 2.15
C PRO A 76 -0.66 11.39 1.07
N LEU A 77 -0.05 10.75 0.06
CA LEU A 77 0.80 11.44 -0.90
C LEU A 77 0.03 12.37 -1.85
N SER A 78 0.75 13.40 -2.27
CA SER A 78 0.27 14.40 -3.20
C SER A 78 0.25 13.89 -4.65
N ALA A 79 -0.75 14.32 -5.42
CA ALA A 79 -0.80 14.13 -6.87
C ALA A 79 0.29 14.95 -7.59
N PHE A 80 0.74 16.07 -7.01
CA PHE A 80 1.79 16.94 -7.53
C PHE A 80 3.19 16.49 -7.10
N GLN A 81 3.56 15.28 -7.52
CA GLN A 81 4.87 14.68 -7.30
C GLN A 81 5.66 14.59 -8.62
N PRO A 82 6.95 14.19 -8.62
CA PRO A 82 7.69 13.90 -9.86
C PRO A 82 6.92 12.98 -10.81
N GLY A 83 6.86 13.35 -12.09
CA GLY A 83 5.94 12.77 -13.09
C GLY A 83 6.14 11.28 -13.41
N SER A 84 7.20 10.64 -12.89
CA SER A 84 7.38 9.19 -12.99
C SER A 84 6.42 8.39 -12.10
N GLY A 85 5.80 9.04 -11.11
CA GLY A 85 4.92 8.37 -10.15
C GLY A 85 5.66 7.49 -9.13
N ILE A 86 6.98 7.67 -8.99
CA ILE A 86 7.83 6.81 -8.14
C ILE A 86 7.37 6.79 -6.66
N HIS A 87 6.87 7.90 -6.13
CA HIS A 87 6.44 7.93 -4.72
C HIS A 87 5.10 7.24 -4.53
N ALA A 88 4.15 7.43 -5.44
CA ALA A 88 2.90 6.65 -5.45
C ALA A 88 3.18 5.15 -5.54
N ASN A 89 4.14 4.77 -6.40
CA ASN A 89 4.57 3.40 -6.61
C ASN A 89 5.20 2.78 -5.36
N MET A 90 6.05 3.53 -4.65
CA MET A 90 6.66 3.06 -3.40
C MET A 90 5.67 3.04 -2.24
N ASN A 91 4.77 4.03 -2.17
CA ASN A 91 3.77 4.11 -1.11
C ASN A 91 2.88 2.86 -1.07
N ILE A 92 2.35 2.45 -2.23
CA ILE A 92 1.54 1.24 -2.28
C ILE A 92 2.36 -0.03 -1.99
N ASN A 93 3.61 -0.10 -2.44
CA ASN A 93 4.47 -1.25 -2.18
C ASN A 93 4.78 -1.40 -0.68
N GLU A 94 5.10 -0.30 0.01
CA GLU A 94 5.36 -0.29 1.45
C GLU A 94 4.13 -0.74 2.25
N ILE A 95 2.94 -0.23 1.91
CA ILE A 95 1.68 -0.60 2.58
C ILE A 95 1.38 -2.09 2.39
N ILE A 96 1.46 -2.57 1.14
CA ILE A 96 1.21 -3.98 0.82
C ILE A 96 2.17 -4.88 1.58
N ALA A 97 3.47 -4.56 1.57
CA ALA A 97 4.47 -5.37 2.24
C ALA A 97 4.25 -5.45 3.76
N ASN A 98 4.03 -4.31 4.41
CA ASN A 98 3.84 -4.27 5.86
C ASN A 98 2.55 -4.96 6.30
N ARG A 99 1.45 -4.76 5.57
CA ARG A 99 0.18 -5.45 5.87
C ARG A 99 0.22 -6.94 5.53
N ALA A 100 0.91 -7.33 4.45
CA ALA A 100 1.08 -8.74 4.12
C ALA A 100 1.94 -9.47 5.15
N MET A 101 2.96 -8.81 5.70
CA MET A 101 3.80 -9.36 6.77
C MET A 101 2.97 -9.67 8.03
N GLU A 102 2.08 -8.77 8.44
CA GLU A 102 1.15 -9.03 9.54
C GLU A 102 0.26 -10.26 9.32
N ILE A 103 -0.28 -10.39 8.11
CA ILE A 103 -1.12 -11.53 7.73
C ILE A 103 -0.31 -12.83 7.78
N VAL A 104 0.94 -12.81 7.29
CA VAL A 104 1.83 -13.98 7.28
C VAL A 104 2.28 -14.37 8.68
N ASP A 105 2.60 -13.39 9.53
CA ASP A 105 3.07 -13.61 10.91
C ASP A 105 1.92 -13.86 11.91
N GLY A 106 0.66 -13.75 11.47
CA GLY A 106 -0.53 -13.94 12.31
C GLY A 106 -0.77 -12.82 13.33
N MET A 107 -0.29 -11.61 13.04
CA MET A 107 -0.45 -10.44 13.90
C MET A 107 -1.66 -9.61 13.43
N GLU A 108 -2.74 -9.56 14.24
CA GLU A 108 -3.90 -8.68 14.01
C GLU A 108 -3.75 -7.30 14.68
#